data_AF-A0ABD5Q7E1-F1
#
_entry.id   AF-A0ABD5Q7E1-F1
#
_cell.length_a   1.000
_cell.length_b   1.000
_cell.length_c   1.000
_cell.angle_alpha   90.00
_cell.angle_beta   90.00
_cell.angle_gamma   90.00
#
_symmetry.space_group_name_H-M   'P 1'
#
loop_
_entity.id
_entity.type
_entity.pdbx_description
1 polymer ?
#
loop_
_entity_poly.entity_id
_entity_poly.type
_entity_poly.pdbx_seq_one_letter_code
_entity_poly.pdbx_strand_id
1 'polypeptide(L)'
;MSSRYFLWEGASIPEKRRRLNLEDFRNTDNRVIQELIENTEVVESDFTGNSKTDLIDVLRDKLEKDRRDAFYEDLFDELGQKGSTANLQFYNAAGLEYNSLVESLEEIVRDDDPEEVDSRTISERVFEYETYDGDNIVDILFVLSDIETVDTENAENIDKDDISDRRIRFRDQIDVECRVYLDKGAIAITQSGTDKGERNRIRTLVQTWADGTISTSMELGENELLSLQNLMDGKNCGLGFGDFRNANLTSAKYRGDRTEALARTGIVSPAQDEGVINQVKFYTEYTGSTKARDVQVRAYRDGHVTTSRPTEPDFADTVVEHLLTILEYKENLQRVESLIEEFIDELFQKMILDGSDSYKSRKTQAMENIVHEFFEVENPSFQEVEVQAYRSVIANAGKVLLKIEIDQGLDSDSYPSVSNIDDSPDFLSEVSGFFDDMAEFKLEQPNYDFDRLWNHLHAVLNEEHDSPISVLRSIENKYRA
;
A
#
# COMPACT_ATOMS: atom_id res chain seq x y z
N MET A 1 0.45 11.30 27.40
CA MET A 1 -0.04 10.77 26.11
C MET A 1 0.83 9.55 25.90
N SER A 2 0.34 8.40 26.35
CA SER A 2 1.05 7.12 26.30
C SER A 2 0.86 6.44 24.95
N SER A 3 1.68 5.43 24.68
CA SER A 3 1.38 4.22 23.90
C SER A 3 0.82 4.40 22.47
N ARG A 4 1.55 3.82 21.51
CA ARG A 4 1.13 3.52 20.13
C ARG A 4 1.96 2.34 19.65
N TYR A 5 1.35 1.20 19.35
CA TYR A 5 2.12 0.00 19.03
C TYR A 5 2.19 -0.31 17.53
N PHE A 6 3.35 0.03 16.92
CA PHE A 6 3.82 -0.53 15.64
C PHE A 6 5.35 -0.45 15.36
N LEU A 7 6.35 -0.32 16.25
CA LEU A 7 6.55 -0.43 17.71
C LEU A 7 7.45 0.75 18.14
N TRP A 8 7.25 1.33 19.33
CA TRP A 8 8.25 2.28 19.86
C TRP A 8 8.49 2.31 21.38
N GLU A 9 7.47 2.15 22.23
CA GLU A 9 7.71 2.02 23.68
C GLU A 9 8.20 0.59 24.01
N GLY A 10 9.45 0.45 24.50
CA GLY A 10 10.00 -0.82 24.98
C GLY A 10 11.11 -1.48 24.16
N ALA A 11 11.42 -0.99 22.94
CA ALA A 11 12.47 -1.59 22.11
C ALA A 11 13.83 -1.69 22.84
N SER A 12 14.37 -2.90 22.92
CA SER A 12 15.57 -3.20 23.71
C SER A 12 16.83 -2.50 23.17
N ILE A 13 17.81 -2.18 24.02
CA ILE A 13 19.08 -1.57 23.59
C ILE A 13 19.79 -2.38 22.47
N PRO A 14 19.86 -3.74 22.50
CA PRO A 14 20.37 -4.52 21.36
C PRO A 14 19.59 -4.31 20.06
N GLU A 15 18.30 -4.01 20.11
CA GLU A 15 17.47 -3.73 18.95
C GLU A 15 17.63 -2.30 18.44
N LYS A 16 17.60 -1.30 19.32
CA LYS A 16 17.92 0.10 18.99
C LYS A 16 19.28 0.21 18.29
N ARG A 17 20.29 -0.48 18.85
CA ARG A 17 21.61 -0.68 18.23
C ARG A 17 21.56 -1.38 16.87
N ARG A 18 20.69 -2.37 16.65
CA ARG A 18 20.51 -3.01 15.33
C ARG A 18 19.95 -2.03 14.30
N ARG A 19 19.00 -1.17 14.69
CA ARG A 19 18.26 -0.23 13.84
C ARG A 19 18.97 1.09 13.52
N LEU A 20 20.01 1.47 14.28
CA LEU A 20 20.95 2.56 13.93
C LEU A 20 21.89 2.15 12.78
N ASN A 21 22.10 2.99 11.77
CA ASN A 21 23.04 2.71 10.68
C ASN A 21 24.46 3.18 11.03
N LEU A 22 25.47 2.67 10.33
CA LEU A 22 26.87 3.14 10.52
C LEU A 22 27.01 4.65 10.29
N GLU A 23 26.29 5.19 9.30
CA GLU A 23 26.30 6.62 8.99
C GLU A 23 25.62 7.48 10.07
N ASP A 24 24.69 6.92 10.86
CA ASP A 24 24.07 7.65 11.97
C ASP A 24 25.10 7.91 13.10
N PHE A 25 26.04 6.98 13.32
CA PHE A 25 27.19 7.17 14.22
C PHE A 25 28.29 8.07 13.65
N ARG A 26 28.35 8.27 12.32
CA ARG A 26 29.39 9.09 11.67
C ARG A 26 29.04 10.56 11.56
N ASN A 27 27.80 10.93 11.88
CA ASN A 27 27.32 12.30 11.85
C ASN A 27 27.84 13.10 13.06
N THR A 28 29.13 13.47 13.09
CA THR A 28 29.76 14.20 14.21
C THR A 28 29.19 15.61 14.44
N ASP A 29 28.41 16.14 13.50
CA ASP A 29 27.61 17.37 13.67
C ASP A 29 26.34 17.13 14.50
N ASN A 30 26.03 15.88 14.86
CA ASN A 30 24.88 15.53 15.69
C ASN A 30 25.10 15.87 17.16
N ARG A 31 24.08 16.46 17.79
CA ARG A 31 24.12 16.90 19.20
C ARG A 31 24.45 15.76 20.17
N VAL A 32 23.84 14.58 20.02
CA VAL A 32 24.08 13.43 20.92
C VAL A 32 25.54 12.94 20.82
N ILE A 33 26.13 13.00 19.63
CA ILE A 33 27.52 12.60 19.40
C ILE A 33 28.49 13.66 19.96
N GLN A 34 28.19 14.94 19.78
CA GLN A 34 28.96 16.03 20.40
C GLN A 34 28.92 15.99 21.93
N GLU A 35 27.73 15.82 22.52
CA GLU A 35 27.55 15.66 23.97
C GLU A 35 28.30 14.43 24.50
N LEU A 36 28.39 13.33 23.75
CA LEU A 36 29.21 12.18 24.13
C LEU A 36 30.71 12.52 24.11
N ILE A 37 31.20 13.16 23.04
CA ILE A 37 32.63 13.52 22.88
C ILE A 37 33.08 14.53 23.95
N GLU A 38 32.27 15.56 24.22
CA GLU A 38 32.61 16.60 25.20
C GLU A 38 32.67 16.08 26.65
N ASN A 39 31.87 15.05 26.96
CA ASN A 39 31.67 14.58 28.34
C ASN A 39 32.28 13.19 28.64
N THR A 40 33.09 12.61 27.74
CA THR A 40 33.72 11.28 27.90
C THR A 40 35.14 11.21 27.29
N GLU A 41 35.76 10.02 27.27
CA GLU A 41 37.05 9.75 26.60
C GLU A 41 36.89 9.31 25.13
N VAL A 42 35.67 9.40 24.59
CA VAL A 42 35.38 9.15 23.17
C VAL A 42 35.74 10.39 22.35
N VAL A 43 36.36 10.20 21.20
CA VAL A 43 36.83 11.26 20.29
C VAL A 43 36.31 11.03 18.87
N GLU A 44 36.24 12.07 18.04
CA GLU A 44 35.77 11.98 16.64
C GLU A 44 36.41 10.82 15.85
N SER A 45 37.71 10.55 16.06
CA SER A 45 38.41 9.47 15.36
C SER A 45 37.87 8.07 15.67
N ASP A 46 37.20 7.87 16.82
CA ASP A 46 36.61 6.58 17.18
C ASP A 46 35.43 6.19 16.26
N PHE A 47 34.72 7.19 15.72
CA PHE A 47 33.60 6.98 14.80
C PHE A 47 34.05 6.67 13.36
N THR A 48 35.35 6.75 13.06
CA THR A 48 35.90 6.51 11.71
C THR A 48 36.09 5.03 11.36
N GLY A 49 35.75 4.11 12.26
CA GLY A 49 35.87 2.66 12.08
C GLY A 49 35.23 2.13 10.78
N ASN A 50 35.83 1.09 10.21
CA ASN A 50 35.40 0.51 8.92
C ASN A 50 34.04 -0.19 9.00
N SER A 51 33.67 -0.74 10.16
CA SER A 51 32.39 -1.39 10.38
C SER A 51 31.69 -0.90 11.65
N LYS A 52 30.36 -1.10 11.69
CA LYS A 52 29.51 -0.84 12.85
C LYS A 52 29.90 -1.69 14.06
N THR A 53 30.44 -2.89 13.85
CA THR A 53 30.91 -3.77 14.93
C THR A 53 32.16 -3.19 15.61
N ASP A 54 33.13 -2.71 14.82
CA ASP A 54 34.36 -2.11 15.35
C ASP A 54 34.04 -0.88 16.23
N LEU A 55 33.13 -0.02 15.75
CA LEU A 55 32.65 1.17 16.45
C LEU A 55 31.93 0.81 17.76
N ILE A 56 31.05 -0.20 17.71
CA ILE A 56 30.35 -0.75 18.88
C ILE A 56 31.33 -1.28 19.94
N ASP A 57 32.42 -1.94 19.51
CA ASP A 57 33.43 -2.48 20.39
C ASP A 57 34.26 -1.36 21.04
N VAL A 58 34.65 -0.32 20.29
CA VAL A 58 35.31 0.88 20.85
C VAL A 58 34.43 1.58 21.88
N LEU A 59 33.13 1.76 21.60
CA LEU A 59 32.19 2.33 22.57
C LEU A 59 31.99 1.42 23.79
N ARG A 60 32.03 0.10 23.65
CA ARG A 60 31.96 -0.84 24.79
C ARG A 60 33.20 -0.75 25.67
N ASP A 61 34.37 -0.56 25.07
CA ASP A 61 35.64 -0.56 25.78
C ASP A 61 35.94 0.80 26.45
N LYS A 62 35.36 1.91 25.93
CA LYS A 62 35.52 3.27 26.47
C LYS A 62 34.41 3.75 27.41
N LEU A 63 33.22 3.14 27.38
CA LEU A 63 32.05 3.62 28.14
C LEU A 63 31.49 2.53 29.07
N GLU A 64 31.16 2.95 30.30
CA GLU A 64 30.37 2.12 31.22
C GLU A 64 29.01 1.75 30.63
N LYS A 65 28.49 0.58 31.00
CA LYS A 65 27.26 -0.01 30.42
C LYS A 65 26.12 1.01 30.36
N ASP A 66 25.74 1.56 31.50
CA ASP A 66 24.51 2.36 31.62
C ASP A 66 24.60 3.65 30.79
N ARG A 67 25.79 4.25 30.73
CA ARG A 67 26.03 5.47 29.95
C ARG A 67 26.11 5.21 28.44
N ARG A 68 26.67 4.07 28.04
CA ARG A 68 26.66 3.60 26.66
C ARG A 68 25.26 3.22 26.19
N ASP A 69 24.49 2.58 27.06
CA ASP A 69 23.13 2.16 26.78
C ASP A 69 22.21 3.39 26.67
N ALA A 70 22.38 4.41 27.54
CA ALA A 70 21.73 5.72 27.40
C ALA A 70 22.13 6.44 26.09
N PHE A 71 23.41 6.43 25.70
CA PHE A 71 23.82 6.99 24.40
C PHE A 71 23.15 6.31 23.21
N TYR A 72 22.96 4.98 23.26
CA TYR A 72 22.22 4.26 22.22
C TYR A 72 20.72 4.57 22.23
N GLU A 73 20.15 4.91 23.38
CA GLU A 73 18.79 5.43 23.53
C GLU A 73 18.69 6.80 22.82
N ASP A 74 19.44 7.79 23.30
CA ASP A 74 19.41 9.17 22.80
C ASP A 74 19.68 9.25 21.29
N LEU A 75 20.66 8.48 20.79
CA LEU A 75 21.01 8.47 19.36
C LEU A 75 19.93 7.77 18.52
N PHE A 76 19.28 6.73 19.05
CA PHE A 76 18.17 6.07 18.37
C PHE A 76 16.91 6.95 18.36
N ASP A 77 16.68 7.71 19.42
CA ASP A 77 15.55 8.64 19.50
C ASP A 77 15.68 9.80 18.53
N GLU A 78 16.92 10.29 18.32
CA GLU A 78 17.22 11.38 17.39
C GLU A 78 17.40 10.91 15.93
N LEU A 79 18.04 9.75 15.67
CA LEU A 79 18.44 9.30 14.32
C LEU A 79 17.95 7.90 13.89
N GLY A 80 17.38 7.11 14.81
CA GLY A 80 17.09 5.69 14.60
C GLY A 80 15.93 5.39 13.63
N GLN A 81 15.95 4.18 13.06
CA GLN A 81 14.83 3.69 12.23
C GLN A 81 13.67 3.20 13.10
N LYS A 82 12.74 4.12 13.38
CA LYS A 82 11.48 3.92 14.11
C LYS A 82 10.43 3.17 13.28
N GLY A 83 9.45 2.57 13.96
CA GLY A 83 8.36 1.77 13.38
C GLY A 83 8.77 0.35 12.98
N SER A 84 7.99 -0.34 12.16
CA SER A 84 8.31 -1.68 11.63
C SER A 84 8.04 -1.75 10.12
N THR A 85 8.61 -2.73 9.41
CA THR A 85 8.25 -2.91 7.98
C THR A 85 6.81 -3.41 7.91
N ALA A 86 5.93 -2.58 7.38
CA ALA A 86 4.51 -2.89 7.24
C ALA A 86 4.33 -4.12 6.32
N ASN A 87 3.59 -5.11 6.81
CA ASN A 87 2.99 -6.18 6.01
C ASN A 87 1.48 -6.03 6.14
N LEU A 88 0.94 -5.08 5.38
CA LEU A 88 -0.47 -4.73 5.37
C LEU A 88 -1.19 -5.61 4.35
N GLN A 89 -2.39 -6.07 4.71
CA GLN A 89 -3.21 -6.88 3.83
C GLN A 89 -4.67 -6.47 3.98
N PHE A 90 -5.28 -6.17 2.84
CA PHE A 90 -6.70 -5.85 2.74
C PHE A 90 -7.49 -7.12 2.46
N TYR A 91 -8.70 -7.17 3.02
CA TYR A 91 -9.64 -8.27 2.86
C TYR A 91 -11.04 -7.70 2.70
N ASN A 92 -11.99 -8.52 2.26
CA ASN A 92 -13.39 -8.23 2.53
C ASN A 92 -13.69 -8.79 3.93
N ALA A 93 -13.67 -7.91 4.94
CA ALA A 93 -13.91 -8.25 6.34
C ALA A 93 -15.39 -8.11 6.73
N ALA A 94 -16.29 -8.62 5.88
CA ALA A 94 -17.71 -8.55 6.09
C ALA A 94 -18.10 -9.26 7.41
N GLY A 95 -18.43 -8.47 8.43
CA GLY A 95 -18.90 -8.96 9.72
C GLY A 95 -17.81 -9.28 10.76
N LEU A 96 -16.65 -8.60 10.76
CA LEU A 96 -15.85 -8.55 11.99
C LEU A 96 -16.52 -7.59 12.99
N GLU A 97 -16.87 -8.08 14.18
CA GLU A 97 -17.52 -7.29 15.21
C GLU A 97 -16.53 -6.73 16.24
N TYR A 98 -16.54 -5.41 16.41
CA TYR A 98 -15.65 -4.70 17.33
C TYR A 98 -15.79 -5.13 18.78
N ASN A 99 -17.03 -5.14 19.29
CA ASN A 99 -17.30 -5.54 20.67
C ASN A 99 -16.86 -6.99 20.92
N SER A 100 -17.16 -7.90 19.98
CA SER A 100 -16.80 -9.33 20.08
C SER A 100 -15.28 -9.53 20.14
N LEU A 101 -14.52 -8.78 19.33
CA LEU A 101 -13.05 -8.78 19.38
C LEU A 101 -12.54 -8.25 20.74
N VAL A 102 -13.06 -7.11 21.21
CA VAL A 102 -12.62 -6.50 22.47
C VAL A 102 -12.99 -7.36 23.68
N GLU A 103 -14.21 -7.92 23.73
CA GLU A 103 -14.65 -8.85 24.77
C GLU A 103 -13.78 -10.12 24.81
N SER A 104 -13.42 -10.67 23.64
CA SER A 104 -12.51 -11.81 23.54
C SER A 104 -11.10 -11.48 24.05
N LEU A 105 -10.57 -10.29 23.70
CA LEU A 105 -9.25 -9.84 24.15
C LEU A 105 -9.23 -9.55 25.66
N GLU A 106 -10.32 -9.01 26.21
CA GLU A 106 -10.50 -8.84 27.66
C GLU A 106 -10.46 -10.18 28.41
N GLU A 107 -11.10 -11.24 27.88
CA GLU A 107 -11.10 -12.58 28.49
C GLU A 107 -9.68 -13.19 28.44
N ILE A 108 -9.03 -13.15 27.27
CA ILE A 108 -7.69 -13.71 27.07
C ILE A 108 -6.66 -13.05 27.99
N VAL A 109 -6.64 -11.71 28.11
CA VAL A 109 -5.67 -10.99 28.95
C VAL A 109 -5.98 -11.15 30.45
N ARG A 110 -7.22 -11.47 30.85
CA ARG A 110 -7.58 -11.72 32.25
C ARG A 110 -7.20 -13.11 32.75
N ASP A 111 -7.32 -14.13 31.90
CA ASP A 111 -7.11 -15.53 32.27
C ASP A 111 -5.64 -15.98 32.17
N ASP A 112 -4.78 -15.22 31.48
CA ASP A 112 -3.35 -15.54 31.31
C ASP A 112 -2.53 -15.07 32.54
N ASP A 113 -2.59 -15.81 33.65
CA ASP A 113 -1.74 -15.55 34.82
C ASP A 113 -0.25 -15.68 34.44
N PRO A 114 0.59 -14.64 34.67
CA PRO A 114 2.00 -14.67 34.30
C PRO A 114 2.84 -15.68 35.12
N GLU A 115 2.36 -16.20 36.26
CA GLU A 115 3.16 -17.06 37.16
C GLU A 115 2.87 -18.58 37.06
N GLU A 116 1.71 -19.04 36.57
CA GLU A 116 1.35 -20.48 36.48
C GLU A 116 1.30 -21.06 35.05
N VAL A 117 2.43 -21.06 34.33
CA VAL A 117 2.47 -21.48 32.90
C VAL A 117 2.94 -22.94 32.71
N ASP A 118 2.04 -23.87 32.36
CA ASP A 118 2.43 -25.24 31.99
C ASP A 118 3.03 -25.33 30.57
N SER A 119 4.16 -25.99 30.52
CA SER A 119 5.19 -26.07 29.48
C SER A 119 4.83 -26.73 28.12
N ARG A 120 3.54 -26.83 27.75
CA ARG A 120 3.08 -27.91 26.83
C ARG A 120 2.29 -27.54 25.59
N THR A 121 1.92 -26.29 25.38
CA THR A 121 1.32 -25.84 24.11
C THR A 121 1.86 -24.47 23.76
N ILE A 122 2.13 -24.23 22.48
CA ILE A 122 2.57 -22.93 21.95
C ILE A 122 1.44 -21.92 22.22
N SER A 123 1.55 -21.16 23.30
CA SER A 123 0.64 -20.06 23.60
C SER A 123 1.01 -18.87 22.73
N GLU A 124 0.14 -18.59 21.75
CA GLU A 124 0.11 -17.32 21.03
C GLU A 124 -0.48 -16.29 22.00
N ARG A 125 0.32 -15.84 22.96
CA ARG A 125 -0.15 -14.95 24.02
C ARG A 125 -0.41 -13.58 23.44
N VAL A 126 -1.63 -13.08 23.62
CA VAL A 126 -1.89 -11.64 23.56
C VAL A 126 -1.28 -11.06 24.83
N PHE A 127 -0.21 -10.29 24.67
CA PHE A 127 0.48 -9.65 25.79
C PHE A 127 -0.23 -8.37 26.22
N GLU A 128 -0.65 -7.58 25.24
CA GLU A 128 -1.35 -6.30 25.43
C GLU A 128 -2.21 -6.02 24.19
N TYR A 129 -3.27 -5.23 24.37
CA TYR A 129 -4.03 -4.66 23.26
C TYR A 129 -4.46 -3.22 23.61
N GLU A 130 -4.64 -2.39 22.59
CA GLU A 130 -5.07 -0.99 22.73
C GLU A 130 -6.24 -0.72 21.78
N THR A 131 -7.26 -0.01 22.26
CA THR A 131 -8.51 0.24 21.53
C THR A 131 -8.66 1.69 21.12
N TYR A 132 -9.17 1.89 19.90
CA TYR A 132 -9.44 3.20 19.32
C TYR A 132 -10.93 3.27 18.92
N ASP A 133 -11.80 3.36 19.94
CA ASP A 133 -13.27 3.28 19.84
C ASP A 133 -13.90 4.23 18.80
N GLY A 134 -13.23 5.35 18.47
CA GLY A 134 -13.72 6.33 17.49
C GLY A 134 -13.56 5.90 16.03
N ASP A 135 -12.62 4.99 15.75
CA ASP A 135 -12.22 4.57 14.40
C ASP A 135 -12.41 3.06 14.15
N ASN A 136 -12.92 2.33 15.16
CA ASN A 136 -13.02 0.86 15.19
C ASN A 136 -11.69 0.17 14.82
N ILE A 137 -10.60 0.68 15.38
CA ILE A 137 -9.24 0.13 15.28
C ILE A 137 -8.86 -0.55 16.60
N VAL A 138 -8.20 -1.70 16.52
CA VAL A 138 -7.62 -2.41 17.67
C VAL A 138 -6.18 -2.79 17.34
N ASP A 139 -5.23 -2.35 18.18
CA ASP A 139 -3.84 -2.81 18.15
C ASP A 139 -3.68 -3.98 19.12
N ILE A 140 -3.02 -5.05 18.67
CA ILE A 140 -2.83 -6.29 19.43
C ILE A 140 -1.35 -6.69 19.35
N LEU A 141 -0.71 -6.83 20.52
CA LEU A 141 0.66 -7.30 20.64
C LEU A 141 0.67 -8.80 21.00
N PHE A 142 1.13 -9.62 20.05
CA PHE A 142 1.34 -11.05 20.24
C PHE A 142 2.79 -11.35 20.63
N VAL A 143 2.99 -12.32 21.52
CA VAL A 143 4.31 -12.89 21.81
C VAL A 143 4.37 -14.31 21.24
N LEU A 144 5.13 -14.50 20.16
CA LEU A 144 5.36 -15.81 19.55
C LEU A 144 6.59 -16.47 20.19
N SER A 145 6.44 -17.73 20.60
CA SER A 145 7.51 -18.55 21.18
C SER A 145 7.75 -19.78 20.31
N ASP A 146 8.84 -19.78 19.54
CA ASP A 146 9.19 -20.87 18.65
C ASP A 146 9.95 -21.96 19.43
N ILE A 147 9.39 -23.17 19.50
CA ILE A 147 9.94 -24.31 20.24
C ILE A 147 10.70 -25.20 19.26
N GLU A 148 12.03 -25.05 19.22
CA GLU A 148 12.88 -25.98 18.48
C GLU A 148 13.08 -27.25 19.35
N THR A 149 12.23 -28.26 19.15
CA THR A 149 12.48 -29.61 19.68
C THR A 149 13.68 -30.22 18.98
N VAL A 150 14.85 -30.11 19.60
CA VAL A 150 16.05 -30.83 19.16
C VAL A 150 15.82 -32.32 19.38
N ASP A 151 15.42 -33.03 18.33
CA ASP A 151 15.46 -34.49 18.32
C ASP A 151 16.92 -34.94 18.37
N THR A 152 17.34 -35.44 19.54
CA THR A 152 18.63 -36.09 19.72
C THR A 152 18.61 -37.50 19.14
N GLU A 153 18.40 -37.61 17.82
CA GLU A 153 18.77 -38.80 17.05
C GLU A 153 20.31 -38.90 16.99
N ASN A 154 20.93 -39.27 18.12
CA ASN A 154 22.25 -39.90 18.26
C ASN A 154 22.63 -40.10 19.76
N ALA A 155 21.68 -40.63 20.55
CA ALA A 155 21.92 -41.04 21.94
C ALA A 155 21.65 -42.54 22.14
N GLU A 156 22.33 -43.38 21.34
CA GLU A 156 22.44 -44.80 21.69
C GLU A 156 23.24 -44.91 23.01
N ASN A 157 22.58 -45.46 24.05
CA ASN A 157 23.06 -45.65 25.43
C ASN A 157 22.93 -44.42 26.37
N ILE A 158 21.69 -44.04 26.71
CA ILE A 158 21.39 -43.35 27.98
C ILE A 158 20.41 -44.22 28.78
N ASP A 159 20.66 -44.33 30.08
CA ASP A 159 19.90 -45.18 31.00
C ASP A 159 18.50 -44.62 31.28
N LYS A 160 17.55 -45.46 31.68
CA LYS A 160 16.12 -45.08 31.72
C LYS A 160 15.72 -44.09 32.83
N ASP A 161 16.65 -43.76 33.73
CA ASP A 161 16.39 -42.87 34.87
C ASP A 161 16.75 -41.40 34.59
N ASP A 162 17.30 -41.06 33.41
CA ASP A 162 17.79 -39.69 33.08
C ASP A 162 16.85 -38.87 32.15
N ILE A 163 15.54 -39.14 32.21
CA ILE A 163 14.50 -38.46 31.40
C ILE A 163 14.16 -37.06 31.98
N SER A 164 15.17 -36.30 32.40
CA SER A 164 15.03 -34.91 32.88
C SER A 164 15.62 -33.88 31.92
N ASP A 165 16.63 -34.26 31.12
CA ASP A 165 17.48 -33.31 30.39
C ASP A 165 17.08 -33.10 28.91
N ARG A 166 15.76 -33.00 28.65
CA ARG A 166 15.26 -32.42 27.39
C ARG A 166 15.56 -30.92 27.38
N ARG A 167 16.75 -30.55 26.89
CA ARG A 167 17.12 -29.15 26.63
C ARG A 167 16.33 -28.59 25.46
N ILE A 168 15.10 -28.17 25.74
CA ILE A 168 14.33 -27.27 24.89
C ILE A 168 15.17 -26.00 24.72
N ARG A 169 15.53 -25.66 23.48
CA ARG A 169 15.96 -24.31 23.15
C ARG A 169 14.73 -23.57 22.68
N PHE A 170 14.24 -22.68 23.54
CA PHE A 170 13.39 -21.60 23.07
C PHE A 170 14.23 -20.74 22.12
N ARG A 171 13.69 -20.38 20.95
CA ARG A 171 14.17 -19.17 20.28
C ARG A 171 13.88 -17.97 21.17
N ASP A 172 14.59 -16.87 20.91
CA ASP A 172 14.21 -15.57 21.44
C ASP A 172 12.73 -15.32 21.13
N GLN A 173 11.96 -14.86 22.12
CA GLN A 173 10.55 -14.50 21.93
C GLN A 173 10.45 -13.43 20.82
N ILE A 174 9.45 -13.59 19.95
CA ILE A 174 9.21 -12.67 18.83
C ILE A 174 7.93 -11.91 19.11
N ASP A 175 8.08 -10.62 19.35
CA ASP A 175 6.98 -9.67 19.49
C ASP A 175 6.41 -9.35 18.10
N VAL A 176 5.10 -9.55 17.93
CA VAL A 176 4.39 -9.35 16.66
C VAL A 176 3.16 -8.50 16.91
N GLU A 177 3.18 -7.28 16.39
CA GLU A 177 2.05 -6.37 16.44
C GLU A 177 1.12 -6.62 15.26
N CYS A 178 -0.17 -6.43 15.53
CA CYS A 178 -1.26 -6.58 14.60
C CYS A 178 -2.23 -5.41 14.81
N ARG A 179 -2.36 -4.52 13.83
CA ARG A 179 -3.41 -3.48 13.79
C ARG A 179 -4.58 -3.99 12.97
N VAL A 180 -5.75 -4.09 13.59
CA VAL A 180 -7.00 -4.51 12.97
C VAL A 180 -7.85 -3.27 12.72
N TYR A 181 -8.23 -3.02 11.47
CA TYR A 181 -9.14 -1.95 11.08
C TYR A 181 -10.47 -2.61 10.68
N LEU A 182 -11.43 -2.69 11.60
CA LEU A 182 -12.59 -3.56 11.42
C LEU A 182 -13.54 -2.99 10.36
N ASP A 183 -13.99 -1.75 10.52
CA ASP A 183 -14.85 -1.06 9.55
C ASP A 183 -14.18 -0.87 8.19
N LYS A 184 -12.84 -0.76 8.18
CA LYS A 184 -12.04 -0.52 6.97
C LYS A 184 -11.62 -1.81 6.25
N GLY A 185 -11.87 -2.99 6.85
CA GLY A 185 -11.56 -4.29 6.28
C GLY A 185 -10.07 -4.60 6.06
N ALA A 186 -9.19 -4.10 6.92
CA ALA A 186 -7.75 -4.28 6.77
C ALA A 186 -7.10 -4.85 8.03
N ILE A 187 -5.99 -5.59 7.87
CA ILE A 187 -5.11 -5.95 8.98
C ILE A 187 -3.66 -5.67 8.58
N ALA A 188 -2.95 -4.89 9.40
CA ALA A 188 -1.50 -4.71 9.30
C ALA A 188 -0.81 -5.61 10.32
N ILE A 189 0.09 -6.50 9.88
CA ILE A 189 0.90 -7.33 10.77
C ILE A 189 2.37 -6.96 10.58
N THR A 190 3.16 -6.96 11.64
CA THR A 190 4.60 -6.69 11.51
C THR A 190 5.36 -7.87 10.88
N GLN A 191 6.35 -7.55 10.04
CA GLN A 191 7.13 -8.57 9.32
C GLN A 191 8.39 -9.03 10.07
N SER A 192 8.73 -8.40 11.19
CA SER A 192 9.95 -8.65 11.96
C SER A 192 9.93 -10.01 12.65
N GLY A 193 10.47 -11.03 11.98
CA GLY A 193 10.58 -12.39 12.51
C GLY A 193 9.49 -13.35 12.07
N THR A 194 8.40 -12.87 11.44
CA THR A 194 7.25 -13.71 11.07
C THR A 194 7.34 -14.32 9.67
N ASP A 195 6.84 -15.54 9.51
CA ASP A 195 6.62 -16.21 8.23
C ASP A 195 5.17 -16.05 7.71
N LYS A 196 4.86 -16.67 6.55
CA LYS A 196 3.52 -16.58 5.95
C LYS A 196 2.47 -17.42 6.71
N GLY A 197 2.87 -18.53 7.32
CA GLY A 197 2.03 -19.37 8.15
C GLY A 197 1.60 -18.66 9.43
N GLU A 198 2.56 -18.04 10.14
CA GLU A 198 2.31 -17.27 11.37
C GLU A 198 1.37 -16.08 11.11
N ARG A 199 1.61 -15.27 10.06
CA ARG A 199 0.70 -14.18 9.69
C ARG A 199 -0.70 -14.65 9.29
N ASN A 200 -0.82 -15.84 8.69
CA ASN A 200 -2.14 -16.45 8.41
C ASN A 200 -2.81 -16.95 9.70
N ARG A 201 -2.04 -17.45 10.68
CA ARG A 201 -2.54 -17.92 11.96
C ARG A 201 -3.05 -16.76 12.82
N ILE A 202 -2.29 -15.67 12.94
CA ILE A 202 -2.71 -14.42 13.60
C ILE A 202 -4.03 -13.90 13.02
N ARG A 203 -4.17 -13.84 11.69
CA ARG A 203 -5.45 -13.48 11.03
C ARG A 203 -6.60 -14.41 11.43
N THR A 204 -6.33 -15.70 11.57
CA THR A 204 -7.34 -16.70 11.93
C THR A 204 -7.80 -16.52 13.38
N LEU A 205 -6.88 -16.15 14.28
CA LEU A 205 -7.21 -15.76 15.66
C LEU A 205 -8.09 -14.51 15.69
N VAL A 206 -7.66 -13.42 15.04
CA VAL A 206 -8.44 -12.16 14.94
C VAL A 206 -9.85 -12.42 14.37
N GLN A 207 -9.96 -13.22 13.30
CA GLN A 207 -11.25 -13.62 12.74
C GLN A 207 -12.13 -14.37 13.76
N THR A 208 -11.54 -15.27 14.54
CA THR A 208 -12.26 -16.08 15.53
C THR A 208 -12.74 -15.23 16.70
N TRP A 209 -11.92 -14.29 17.17
CA TRP A 209 -12.26 -13.38 18.26
C TRP A 209 -13.30 -12.33 17.86
N ALA A 210 -13.26 -11.84 16.63
CA ALA A 210 -14.23 -10.88 16.11
C ALA A 210 -15.54 -11.49 15.58
N ASP A 211 -15.81 -12.78 15.85
CA ASP A 211 -16.98 -13.58 15.37
C ASP A 211 -17.32 -13.42 13.88
N GLY A 212 -16.29 -13.26 13.03
CA GLY A 212 -16.48 -12.80 11.65
C GLY A 212 -15.90 -13.69 10.56
N THR A 213 -15.95 -13.20 9.33
CA THR A 213 -15.30 -13.85 8.18
C THR A 213 -14.38 -12.89 7.44
N ILE A 214 -13.11 -13.27 7.33
CA ILE A 214 -12.11 -12.55 6.54
C ILE A 214 -11.96 -13.27 5.21
N SER A 215 -12.32 -12.64 4.09
CA SER A 215 -12.08 -13.21 2.76
C SER A 215 -10.57 -13.41 2.50
N THR A 216 -10.19 -14.36 1.65
CA THR A 216 -8.76 -14.69 1.45
C THR A 216 -7.93 -13.58 0.80
N SER A 217 -8.56 -12.61 0.15
CA SER A 217 -7.94 -11.41 -0.44
C SER A 217 -9.01 -10.42 -0.89
N MET A 218 -8.64 -9.14 -0.99
CA MET A 218 -9.36 -8.14 -1.78
C MET A 218 -8.68 -8.02 -3.14
N GLU A 219 -9.41 -8.22 -4.25
CA GLU A 219 -8.83 -7.99 -5.58
C GLU A 219 -8.88 -6.50 -5.96
N LEU A 220 -7.69 -5.90 -6.04
CA LEU A 220 -7.43 -4.59 -6.61
C LEU A 220 -7.10 -4.76 -8.09
N GLY A 221 -7.86 -4.10 -8.96
CA GLY A 221 -7.51 -3.99 -10.37
C GLY A 221 -6.28 -3.10 -10.62
N GLU A 222 -5.90 -3.03 -11.89
CA GLU A 222 -4.75 -2.26 -12.35
C GLU A 222 -4.85 -0.78 -11.95
N ASN A 223 -5.99 -0.14 -12.25
CA ASN A 223 -6.18 1.28 -11.97
C ASN A 223 -6.30 1.58 -10.48
N GLU A 224 -6.79 0.66 -9.66
CA GLU A 224 -6.73 0.78 -8.20
C GLU A 224 -5.28 0.77 -7.70
N LEU A 225 -4.42 -0.10 -8.23
CA LEU A 225 -2.99 -0.11 -7.90
C LEU A 225 -2.25 1.15 -8.38
N LEU A 226 -2.58 1.67 -9.56
CA LEU A 226 -2.01 2.93 -10.06
C LEU A 226 -2.49 4.13 -9.24
N SER A 227 -3.76 4.15 -8.86
CA SER A 227 -4.33 5.20 -8.01
C SER A 227 -3.70 5.22 -6.61
N LEU A 228 -3.37 4.06 -6.04
CA LEU A 228 -2.62 3.99 -4.78
C LEU A 228 -1.22 4.57 -4.91
N GLN A 229 -0.53 4.33 -6.03
CA GLN A 229 0.75 4.98 -6.28
C GLN A 229 0.58 6.51 -6.31
N ASN A 230 -0.42 7.01 -7.04
CA ASN A 230 -0.66 8.46 -7.18
C ASN A 230 -0.94 9.12 -5.82
N LEU A 231 -1.90 8.59 -5.05
CA LEU A 231 -2.29 9.16 -3.76
C LEU A 231 -1.16 9.17 -2.72
N MET A 232 -0.18 8.28 -2.84
CA MET A 232 1.00 8.21 -1.97
C MET A 232 2.18 9.10 -2.42
N ASP A 233 2.01 10.00 -3.41
CA ASP A 233 3.10 10.71 -4.12
C ASP A 233 4.22 9.74 -4.56
N GLY A 234 3.79 8.62 -5.14
CA GLY A 234 4.64 7.47 -5.42
C GLY A 234 5.41 7.60 -6.73
N LYS A 235 6.74 7.62 -6.66
CA LYS A 235 7.61 7.55 -7.85
C LYS A 235 7.80 6.11 -8.28
N ASN A 236 7.28 5.74 -9.46
CA ASN A 236 7.35 4.36 -9.95
C ASN A 236 8.81 3.90 -10.07
N CYS A 237 9.04 2.62 -9.80
CA CYS A 237 10.34 1.98 -10.02
C CYS A 237 10.20 0.51 -10.47
N GLY A 238 8.99 0.07 -10.83
CA GLY A 238 8.74 -1.29 -11.28
C GLY A 238 7.28 -1.69 -11.35
N LEU A 239 6.96 -2.47 -12.37
CA LEU A 239 5.65 -3.06 -12.63
C LEU A 239 5.78 -4.59 -12.67
N GLY A 240 4.78 -5.28 -12.13
CA GLY A 240 4.56 -6.71 -12.33
C GLY A 240 3.27 -6.91 -13.10
N PHE A 241 3.33 -7.79 -14.09
CA PHE A 241 2.22 -8.18 -14.95
C PHE A 241 1.87 -9.65 -14.72
N GLY A 242 0.60 -9.98 -14.89
CA GLY A 242 0.04 -11.33 -14.88
C GLY A 242 -1.15 -11.45 -15.82
N ASP A 243 -1.84 -12.59 -15.76
CA ASP A 243 -3.09 -12.83 -16.50
C ASP A 243 -2.97 -12.54 -18.00
N PHE A 244 -1.83 -12.94 -18.58
CA PHE A 244 -1.53 -12.72 -19.99
C PHE A 244 -2.51 -13.48 -20.90
N ARG A 245 -2.97 -12.80 -21.96
CA ARG A 245 -3.73 -13.40 -23.07
C ARG A 245 -3.00 -14.62 -23.66
N ASN A 246 -1.68 -14.59 -23.67
CA ASN A 246 -0.82 -15.69 -24.06
C ASN A 246 -0.52 -16.62 -22.86
N ALA A 247 -1.24 -17.75 -22.79
CA ALA A 247 -1.19 -18.72 -21.69
C ALA A 247 0.20 -19.35 -21.39
N ASN A 248 1.24 -19.02 -22.16
CA ASN A 248 2.62 -19.43 -21.91
C ASN A 248 3.36 -18.53 -20.90
N LEU A 249 2.83 -17.34 -20.58
CA LEU A 249 3.42 -16.40 -19.62
C LEU A 249 2.54 -16.27 -18.38
N THR A 250 3.05 -16.70 -17.22
CA THR A 250 2.32 -16.60 -15.94
C THR A 250 2.56 -15.28 -15.21
N SER A 251 3.76 -14.71 -15.36
CA SER A 251 4.08 -13.37 -14.86
C SER A 251 5.29 -12.77 -15.57
N ALA A 252 5.35 -11.45 -15.65
CA ALA A 252 6.55 -10.69 -16.01
C ALA A 252 6.79 -9.61 -14.94
N LYS A 253 8.06 -9.33 -14.60
CA LYS A 253 8.38 -8.29 -13.61
C LYS A 253 9.52 -7.43 -14.09
N TYR A 254 9.24 -6.13 -14.14
CA TYR A 254 10.15 -5.10 -14.59
C TYR A 254 10.51 -4.20 -13.40
N ARG A 255 11.71 -3.65 -13.45
CA ARG A 255 12.25 -2.76 -12.42
C ARG A 255 13.27 -1.85 -13.08
N GLY A 256 13.14 -0.56 -12.84
CA GLY A 256 14.11 0.45 -13.22
C GLY A 256 14.71 1.15 -12.01
N ASP A 257 15.43 2.24 -12.27
CA ASP A 257 15.67 3.27 -11.26
C ASP A 257 14.40 4.15 -11.03
N ARG A 258 14.55 5.30 -10.36
CA ARG A 258 13.43 6.22 -10.06
C ARG A 258 13.18 7.27 -11.15
N THR A 259 14.02 7.30 -12.17
CA THR A 259 14.02 8.28 -13.27
C THR A 259 13.67 7.63 -14.62
N GLU A 260 13.72 6.31 -14.71
CA GLU A 260 13.30 5.55 -15.88
C GLU A 260 11.77 5.53 -16.04
N ALA A 261 11.29 6.08 -17.14
CA ALA A 261 9.94 5.91 -17.65
C ALA A 261 9.77 4.46 -18.14
N LEU A 262 9.13 3.61 -17.32
CA LEU A 262 9.09 2.16 -17.55
C LEU A 262 7.99 1.70 -18.52
N ALA A 263 6.83 2.35 -18.54
CA ALA A 263 5.63 1.83 -19.19
C ALA A 263 5.81 1.70 -20.71
N ARG A 264 6.33 2.74 -21.37
CA ARG A 264 6.52 2.76 -22.82
C ARG A 264 7.85 2.18 -23.31
N THR A 265 8.65 1.54 -22.44
CA THR A 265 9.86 0.84 -22.92
C THR A 265 9.46 -0.32 -23.82
N GLY A 266 10.23 -0.57 -24.89
CA GLY A 266 9.98 -1.70 -25.82
C GLY A 266 10.11 -3.11 -25.21
N ILE A 267 10.38 -3.19 -23.91
CA ILE A 267 10.43 -4.41 -23.10
C ILE A 267 9.15 -4.57 -22.24
N VAL A 268 8.51 -3.46 -21.86
CA VAL A 268 7.31 -3.42 -21.02
C VAL A 268 6.03 -3.27 -21.83
N SER A 269 6.00 -2.41 -22.86
CA SER A 269 4.81 -2.18 -23.69
C SER A 269 4.17 -3.48 -24.21
N PRO A 270 4.92 -4.47 -24.75
CA PRO A 270 4.32 -5.74 -25.17
C PRO A 270 3.63 -6.52 -24.03
N ALA A 271 4.11 -6.36 -22.79
CA ALA A 271 3.50 -6.99 -21.62
C ALA A 271 2.27 -6.22 -21.10
N GLN A 272 2.21 -4.91 -21.34
CA GLN A 272 1.05 -4.05 -21.07
C GLN A 272 -0.09 -4.29 -22.07
N ASP A 273 0.25 -4.62 -23.33
CA ASP A 273 -0.72 -4.97 -24.37
C ASP A 273 -1.31 -6.38 -24.18
N GLU A 274 -0.49 -7.34 -23.72
CA GLU A 274 -0.91 -8.74 -23.53
C GLU A 274 -1.41 -9.10 -22.12
N GLY A 275 -1.09 -8.33 -21.07
CA GLY A 275 -1.34 -8.69 -19.68
C GLY A 275 -1.81 -7.54 -18.78
N VAL A 276 -2.17 -7.87 -17.54
CA VAL A 276 -2.72 -6.93 -16.54
C VAL A 276 -1.68 -6.66 -15.46
N ILE A 277 -1.54 -5.41 -15.03
CA ILE A 277 -0.67 -5.06 -13.89
C ILE A 277 -1.21 -5.73 -12.62
N ASN A 278 -0.39 -6.61 -12.02
CA ASN A 278 -0.68 -7.31 -10.78
C ASN A 278 0.20 -6.88 -9.59
N GLN A 279 1.17 -6.02 -9.83
CA GLN A 279 2.04 -5.45 -8.80
C GLN A 279 2.57 -4.09 -9.25
N VAL A 280 2.51 -3.10 -8.36
CA VAL A 280 3.18 -1.80 -8.55
C VAL A 280 4.24 -1.62 -7.46
N LYS A 281 5.38 -1.05 -7.81
CA LYS A 281 6.46 -0.71 -6.89
C LYS A 281 6.83 0.75 -7.05
N PHE A 282 6.72 1.51 -5.99
CA PHE A 282 7.00 2.94 -6.00
C PHE A 282 7.77 3.36 -4.75
N TYR A 283 8.42 4.52 -4.80
CA TYR A 283 9.01 5.16 -3.62
C TYR A 283 8.15 6.36 -3.23
N THR A 284 7.84 6.46 -1.94
CA THR A 284 7.24 7.65 -1.32
C THR A 284 8.21 8.19 -0.25
N GLU A 285 8.21 9.50 -0.02
CA GLU A 285 8.99 10.11 1.05
C GLU A 285 8.23 10.04 2.37
N TYR A 286 8.76 9.26 3.33
CA TYR A 286 8.17 9.15 4.65
C TYR A 286 8.78 10.15 5.62
N THR A 287 7.95 11.01 6.20
CA THR A 287 8.33 12.13 7.08
C THR A 287 7.94 11.95 8.55
N GLY A 288 7.30 10.84 8.94
CA GLY A 288 6.90 10.59 10.34
C GLY A 288 8.10 10.43 11.31
N SER A 289 9.29 10.12 10.79
CA SER A 289 10.54 10.10 11.55
C SER A 289 11.29 11.44 11.49
N THR A 290 12.17 11.71 12.46
CA THR A 290 13.04 12.91 12.56
C THR A 290 13.87 13.24 11.31
N LYS A 291 14.04 12.27 10.40
CA LYS A 291 14.54 12.47 9.05
C LYS A 291 13.53 11.94 8.03
N ALA A 292 13.30 12.72 6.98
CA ALA A 292 12.65 12.25 5.77
C ALA A 292 13.46 11.09 5.14
N ARG A 293 12.77 10.04 4.70
CA ARG A 293 13.40 8.86 4.10
C ARG A 293 12.51 8.26 3.02
N ASP A 294 13.09 7.91 1.87
CA ASP A 294 12.34 7.15 0.87
C ASP A 294 12.00 5.75 1.41
N VAL A 295 10.75 5.33 1.24
CA VAL A 295 10.28 3.98 1.51
C VAL A 295 9.80 3.38 0.18
N GLN A 296 10.35 2.22 -0.23
CA GLN A 296 9.74 1.50 -1.35
C GLN A 296 8.50 0.79 -0.85
N VAL A 297 7.36 1.15 -1.42
CA VAL A 297 6.08 0.45 -1.27
C VAL A 297 5.94 -0.55 -2.40
N ARG A 298 5.34 -1.70 -2.10
CA ARG A 298 4.95 -2.71 -3.10
C ARG A 298 3.52 -3.11 -2.86
N ALA A 299 2.62 -2.65 -3.72
CA ALA A 299 1.22 -3.03 -3.72
C ALA A 299 0.99 -4.17 -4.72
N TYR A 300 0.11 -5.10 -4.38
CA TYR A 300 -0.17 -6.31 -5.14
C TYR A 300 -1.68 -6.45 -5.40
N ARG A 301 -2.04 -7.10 -6.51
CA ARG A 301 -3.44 -7.36 -6.95
C ARG A 301 -4.30 -8.01 -5.87
N ASP A 302 -3.72 -8.84 -5.02
CA ASP A 302 -4.40 -9.56 -3.94
C ASP A 302 -4.63 -8.71 -2.68
N GLY A 303 -4.38 -7.39 -2.75
CA GLY A 303 -4.55 -6.48 -1.61
C GLY A 303 -3.37 -6.51 -0.63
N HIS A 304 -2.24 -7.15 -0.98
CA HIS A 304 -1.04 -7.11 -0.18
C HIS A 304 -0.28 -5.80 -0.37
N VAL A 305 0.22 -5.19 0.70
CA VAL A 305 1.11 -4.02 0.68
C VAL A 305 2.31 -4.25 1.60
N THR A 306 3.52 -4.03 1.08
CA THR A 306 4.77 -4.17 1.85
C THR A 306 5.70 -2.97 1.70
N THR A 307 6.42 -2.62 2.77
CA THR A 307 7.46 -1.59 2.76
C THR A 307 8.88 -2.16 2.82
N SER A 308 9.85 -1.48 2.20
CA SER A 308 11.26 -1.88 2.22
C SER A 308 12.06 -1.39 3.44
N ARG A 309 11.45 -0.56 4.27
CA ARG A 309 12.05 0.09 5.46
C ARG A 309 10.99 0.16 6.55
N PRO A 310 11.40 0.22 7.83
CA PRO A 310 10.47 0.50 8.91
C PRO A 310 9.66 1.78 8.69
N THR A 311 8.41 1.77 9.11
CA THR A 311 7.41 2.85 9.04
C THR A 311 6.57 2.79 10.33
N GLU A 312 6.16 3.93 10.88
CA GLU A 312 5.32 3.97 12.09
C GLU A 312 3.84 3.73 11.70
N PRO A 313 2.87 3.66 12.65
CA PRO A 313 1.50 3.26 12.32
C PRO A 313 0.78 4.24 11.38
N ASP A 314 1.15 5.53 11.42
CA ASP A 314 0.62 6.60 10.56
C ASP A 314 0.72 6.28 9.05
N PHE A 315 1.80 5.60 8.65
CA PHE A 315 1.97 5.12 7.29
C PHE A 315 0.93 4.06 6.92
N ALA A 316 0.64 3.13 7.82
CA ALA A 316 -0.36 2.09 7.58
C ALA A 316 -1.76 2.71 7.54
N ASP A 317 -2.06 3.64 8.44
CA ASP A 317 -3.31 4.40 8.47
C ASP A 317 -3.54 5.12 7.13
N THR A 318 -2.53 5.86 6.65
CA THR A 318 -2.53 6.58 5.37
C THR A 318 -2.81 5.64 4.18
N VAL A 319 -2.13 4.49 4.11
CA VAL A 319 -2.35 3.51 3.04
C VAL A 319 -3.77 2.92 3.09
N VAL A 320 -4.34 2.70 4.28
CA VAL A 320 -5.72 2.23 4.45
C VAL A 320 -6.73 3.28 3.98
N GLU A 321 -6.54 4.56 4.33
CA GLU A 321 -7.44 5.64 3.92
C GLU A 321 -7.42 5.89 2.41
N HIS A 322 -6.25 5.82 1.78
CA HIS A 322 -6.15 5.89 0.32
C HIS A 322 -6.78 4.68 -0.37
N LEU A 323 -6.63 3.46 0.16
CA LEU A 323 -7.29 2.30 -0.43
C LEU A 323 -8.81 2.31 -0.24
N LEU A 324 -9.35 2.79 0.89
CA LEU A 324 -10.78 3.04 1.02
C LEU A 324 -11.29 4.06 -0.01
N THR A 325 -10.58 5.18 -0.17
CA THR A 325 -10.87 6.19 -1.19
C THR A 325 -10.92 5.56 -2.59
N ILE A 326 -9.96 4.70 -2.93
CA ILE A 326 -9.92 4.02 -4.23
C ILE A 326 -11.11 3.07 -4.43
N LEU A 327 -11.53 2.38 -3.37
CA LEU A 327 -12.64 1.43 -3.41
C LEU A 327 -14.00 2.11 -3.54
N GLU A 328 -14.19 3.28 -2.96
CA GLU A 328 -15.37 4.15 -3.14
C GLU A 328 -15.59 4.45 -4.63
N TYR A 329 -14.52 4.76 -5.37
CA TYR A 329 -14.57 5.06 -6.80
C TYR A 329 -14.42 3.84 -7.71
N LYS A 330 -14.40 2.60 -7.20
CA LYS A 330 -14.05 1.39 -7.97
C LYS A 330 -14.85 1.20 -9.27
N GLU A 331 -16.15 1.48 -9.25
CA GLU A 331 -17.01 1.37 -10.45
C GLU A 331 -16.62 2.36 -11.57
N ASN A 332 -15.94 3.46 -11.22
CA ASN A 332 -15.49 4.51 -12.13
C ASN A 332 -13.96 4.46 -12.37
N LEU A 333 -13.30 3.36 -11.99
CA LEU A 333 -11.87 3.11 -12.26
C LEU A 333 -11.66 2.03 -13.33
N GLN A 334 -12.68 1.70 -14.13
CA GLN A 334 -12.55 0.72 -15.22
C GLN A 334 -11.50 1.16 -16.26
N ARG A 335 -10.71 0.24 -16.81
CA ARG A 335 -9.79 0.56 -17.93
C ARG A 335 -10.58 0.98 -19.16
N VAL A 336 -10.01 1.88 -19.99
CA VAL A 336 -10.59 2.26 -21.29
C VAL A 336 -10.84 1.03 -22.17
N GLU A 337 -9.92 0.08 -22.19
CA GLU A 337 -10.10 -1.16 -22.98
C GLU A 337 -11.27 -2.01 -22.46
N SER A 338 -11.50 -2.04 -21.14
CA SER A 338 -12.64 -2.74 -20.53
C SER A 338 -13.97 -2.02 -20.79
N LEU A 339 -13.98 -0.69 -20.82
CA LEU A 339 -15.15 0.10 -21.24
C LEU A 339 -15.53 -0.20 -22.69
N ILE A 340 -14.54 -0.32 -23.59
CA ILE A 340 -14.76 -0.71 -24.99
C ILE A 340 -15.28 -2.15 -25.09
N GLU A 341 -14.77 -3.07 -24.26
CA GLU A 341 -15.23 -4.45 -24.19
C GLU A 341 -16.71 -4.59 -23.77
N GLU A 342 -17.31 -3.56 -23.15
CA GLU A 342 -18.75 -3.55 -22.85
C GLU A 342 -19.66 -3.44 -24.09
N PHE A 343 -19.13 -3.06 -25.27
CA PHE A 343 -19.93 -2.83 -26.49
C PHE A 343 -19.30 -3.29 -27.82
N ILE A 344 -18.00 -3.59 -27.87
CA ILE A 344 -17.28 -3.84 -29.13
C ILE A 344 -17.80 -5.03 -29.95
N ASP A 345 -18.31 -6.07 -29.30
CA ASP A 345 -18.86 -7.24 -30.01
C ASP A 345 -20.14 -6.91 -30.79
N GLU A 346 -20.96 -5.98 -30.31
CA GLU A 346 -22.16 -5.52 -31.00
C GLU A 346 -21.80 -4.55 -32.13
N LEU A 347 -20.84 -3.65 -31.87
CA LEU A 347 -20.28 -2.73 -32.85
C LEU A 347 -19.78 -3.46 -34.09
N PHE A 348 -18.94 -4.50 -33.92
CA PHE A 348 -18.38 -5.28 -35.02
C PHE A 348 -19.37 -6.29 -35.65
N GLN A 349 -20.49 -6.60 -34.99
CA GLN A 349 -21.60 -7.32 -35.62
C GLN A 349 -22.43 -6.45 -36.55
N LYS A 350 -22.64 -5.16 -36.20
CA LYS A 350 -23.40 -4.21 -37.03
C LYS A 350 -22.54 -3.53 -38.10
N MET A 351 -21.27 -3.22 -37.82
CA MET A 351 -20.38 -2.47 -38.71
C MET A 351 -19.25 -3.36 -39.26
N ILE A 352 -19.00 -3.26 -40.57
CA ILE A 352 -17.86 -3.92 -41.24
C ILE A 352 -16.60 -3.07 -40.99
N LEU A 353 -16.02 -3.18 -39.80
CA LEU A 353 -14.84 -2.42 -39.37
C LEU A 353 -13.56 -3.26 -39.42
N ASP A 354 -12.44 -2.58 -39.68
CA ASP A 354 -11.09 -3.16 -39.62
C ASP A 354 -10.64 -3.33 -38.15
N GLY A 355 -10.71 -4.57 -37.65
CA GLY A 355 -9.97 -5.09 -36.48
C GLY A 355 -10.29 -4.47 -35.11
N SER A 356 -10.86 -5.27 -34.21
CA SER A 356 -11.15 -4.90 -32.80
C SER A 356 -9.95 -4.26 -32.08
N ASP A 357 -8.75 -4.83 -32.21
CA ASP A 357 -7.53 -4.28 -31.58
C ASP A 357 -7.12 -2.91 -32.16
N SER A 358 -7.35 -2.68 -33.46
CA SER A 358 -7.07 -1.38 -34.09
C SER A 358 -8.04 -0.30 -33.59
N TYR A 359 -9.32 -0.65 -33.42
CA TYR A 359 -10.31 0.22 -32.79
C TYR A 359 -9.89 0.56 -31.34
N LYS A 360 -9.61 -0.46 -30.50
CA LYS A 360 -9.16 -0.26 -29.11
C LYS A 360 -7.96 0.68 -29.03
N SER A 361 -6.93 0.42 -29.84
CA SER A 361 -5.72 1.23 -29.89
C SER A 361 -6.00 2.70 -30.23
N ARG A 362 -6.83 3.00 -31.24
CA ARG A 362 -7.16 4.39 -31.61
C ARG A 362 -7.95 5.12 -30.51
N LYS A 363 -8.95 4.47 -29.91
CA LYS A 363 -9.76 5.08 -28.83
C LYS A 363 -8.92 5.32 -27.56
N THR A 364 -8.11 4.33 -27.17
CA THR A 364 -7.16 4.47 -26.06
C THR A 364 -6.18 5.62 -26.31
N GLN A 365 -5.62 5.72 -27.52
CA GLN A 365 -4.71 6.82 -27.88
C GLN A 365 -5.39 8.20 -27.85
N ALA A 366 -6.65 8.30 -28.30
CA ALA A 366 -7.41 9.56 -28.25
C ALA A 366 -7.61 10.04 -26.80
N MET A 367 -8.01 9.15 -25.89
CA MET A 367 -8.12 9.46 -24.46
C MET A 367 -6.77 9.83 -23.83
N GLU A 368 -5.67 9.22 -24.30
CA GLU A 368 -4.32 9.53 -23.85
C GLU A 368 -3.88 10.94 -24.26
N ASN A 369 -4.29 11.41 -25.45
CA ASN A 369 -4.01 12.77 -25.89
C ASN A 369 -4.76 13.83 -25.07
N ILE A 370 -5.98 13.55 -24.60
CA ILE A 370 -6.67 14.44 -23.65
C ILE A 370 -5.86 14.57 -22.34
N VAL A 371 -5.22 13.49 -21.86
CA VAL A 371 -4.34 13.61 -20.68
C VAL A 371 -3.16 14.54 -20.96
N HIS A 372 -2.54 14.41 -22.14
CA HIS A 372 -1.42 15.26 -22.53
C HIS A 372 -1.82 16.73 -22.67
N GLU A 373 -3.00 17.00 -23.24
CA GLU A 373 -3.59 18.34 -23.41
C GLU A 373 -3.81 19.06 -22.06
N PHE A 374 -4.39 18.37 -21.07
CA PHE A 374 -4.81 18.99 -19.79
C PHE A 374 -3.80 18.87 -18.65
N PHE A 375 -2.97 17.81 -18.60
CA PHE A 375 -2.16 17.50 -17.42
C PHE A 375 -0.64 17.47 -17.68
N GLU A 376 -0.18 17.11 -18.88
CA GLU A 376 1.25 17.01 -19.18
C GLU A 376 1.88 18.38 -19.50
N VAL A 377 1.15 19.29 -20.15
CA VAL A 377 1.65 20.61 -20.57
C VAL A 377 2.10 21.49 -19.39
N GLU A 378 1.43 21.41 -18.24
CA GLU A 378 1.73 22.26 -17.09
C GLU A 378 2.72 21.64 -16.10
N ASN A 379 2.95 20.32 -16.11
CA ASN A 379 3.66 19.64 -15.03
C ASN A 379 4.75 18.64 -15.52
N PRO A 380 6.02 19.06 -15.62
CA PRO A 380 7.10 18.22 -16.15
C PRO A 380 7.56 17.07 -15.23
N SER A 381 6.87 16.83 -14.10
CA SER A 381 7.08 15.66 -13.24
C SER A 381 6.09 14.52 -13.47
N PHE A 382 5.13 14.68 -14.39
CA PHE A 382 4.10 13.67 -14.70
C PHE A 382 4.74 12.36 -15.17
N GLN A 383 4.39 11.25 -14.52
CA GLN A 383 4.92 9.92 -14.81
C GLN A 383 3.99 9.18 -15.78
N GLU A 384 4.53 8.36 -16.68
CA GLU A 384 3.72 7.59 -17.66
C GLU A 384 2.62 6.72 -17.02
N VAL A 385 2.83 6.30 -15.78
CA VAL A 385 1.87 5.49 -15.00
C VAL A 385 0.69 6.34 -14.51
N GLU A 386 0.89 7.63 -14.32
CA GLU A 386 -0.17 8.61 -13.99
C GLU A 386 -1.01 8.87 -15.25
N VAL A 387 -0.39 8.96 -16.44
CA VAL A 387 -1.10 9.06 -17.73
C VAL A 387 -2.13 7.94 -17.88
N GLN A 388 -1.76 6.68 -17.59
CA GLN A 388 -2.65 5.53 -17.69
C GLN A 388 -3.84 5.58 -16.70
N ALA A 389 -3.61 6.10 -15.49
CA ALA A 389 -4.65 6.30 -14.48
C ALA A 389 -5.62 7.43 -14.88
N TYR A 390 -5.09 8.62 -15.23
CA TYR A 390 -5.90 9.74 -15.72
C TYR A 390 -6.68 9.38 -16.97
N ARG A 391 -6.07 8.71 -17.96
CA ARG A 391 -6.74 8.23 -19.19
C ARG A 391 -7.98 7.38 -18.89
N SER A 392 -7.86 6.47 -17.92
CA SER A 392 -8.98 5.65 -17.48
C SER A 392 -10.03 6.48 -16.76
N VAL A 393 -9.62 7.36 -15.83
CA VAL A 393 -10.55 8.24 -15.11
C VAL A 393 -11.33 9.15 -16.06
N ILE A 394 -10.69 9.80 -17.04
CA ILE A 394 -11.34 10.69 -18.01
C ILE A 394 -12.43 9.95 -18.80
N ALA A 395 -12.18 8.71 -19.21
CA ALA A 395 -13.18 7.90 -19.90
C ALA A 395 -14.38 7.53 -19.00
N ASN A 396 -14.15 7.24 -17.71
CA ASN A 396 -15.22 6.96 -16.75
C ASN A 396 -15.99 8.24 -16.35
N ALA A 397 -15.29 9.35 -16.17
CA ALA A 397 -15.84 10.69 -16.00
C ALA A 397 -16.79 11.06 -17.14
N GLY A 398 -16.34 10.88 -18.38
CA GLY A 398 -17.17 11.03 -19.58
C GLY A 398 -18.36 10.06 -19.61
N LYS A 399 -18.19 8.79 -19.22
CA LYS A 399 -19.29 7.81 -19.10
C LYS A 399 -20.35 8.25 -18.07
N VAL A 400 -19.95 8.85 -16.96
CA VAL A 400 -20.88 9.40 -15.95
C VAL A 400 -21.63 10.62 -16.51
N LEU A 401 -20.94 11.57 -17.14
CA LEU A 401 -21.56 12.76 -17.72
C LEU A 401 -22.46 12.41 -18.92
N LEU A 402 -22.07 11.46 -19.77
CA LEU A 402 -22.87 10.94 -20.90
C LEU A 402 -24.19 10.37 -20.41
N LYS A 403 -24.17 9.58 -19.33
CA LYS A 403 -25.39 9.05 -18.72
C LYS A 403 -26.30 10.17 -18.22
N ILE A 404 -25.74 11.23 -17.65
CA ILE A 404 -26.52 12.39 -17.18
C ILE A 404 -27.14 13.16 -18.35
N GLU A 405 -26.39 13.38 -19.44
CA GLU A 405 -26.92 14.00 -20.66
C GLU A 405 -28.10 13.22 -21.23
N ILE A 406 -27.97 11.89 -21.29
CA ILE A 406 -29.00 10.99 -21.79
C ILE A 406 -30.24 10.94 -20.87
N ASP A 407 -30.04 10.80 -19.55
CA ASP A 407 -31.14 10.61 -18.60
C ASP A 407 -31.87 11.92 -18.24
N GLN A 408 -31.17 13.05 -18.23
CA GLN A 408 -31.64 14.31 -17.62
C GLN A 408 -31.31 15.60 -18.41
N GLY A 409 -30.29 15.58 -19.27
CA GLY A 409 -29.74 16.77 -19.93
C GLY A 409 -28.83 17.59 -19.01
N LEU A 410 -27.58 17.81 -19.44
CA LEU A 410 -26.58 18.64 -18.75
C LEU A 410 -26.92 20.14 -18.80
N ASP A 411 -27.84 20.56 -19.68
CA ASP A 411 -28.39 21.93 -19.73
C ASP A 411 -29.50 22.21 -18.69
N SER A 412 -29.82 21.23 -17.84
CA SER A 412 -30.76 21.40 -16.72
C SER A 412 -30.23 22.37 -15.65
N ASP A 413 -31.12 23.19 -15.08
CA ASP A 413 -30.84 24.08 -13.93
C ASP A 413 -30.31 23.33 -12.69
N SER A 414 -30.40 21.99 -12.66
CA SER A 414 -29.82 21.12 -11.63
C SER A 414 -28.29 20.99 -11.70
N TYR A 415 -27.66 21.41 -12.81
CA TYR A 415 -26.23 21.19 -13.08
C TYR A 415 -25.47 22.51 -13.23
N PRO A 416 -24.13 22.52 -13.01
CA PRO A 416 -23.33 23.72 -13.15
C PRO A 416 -23.38 24.25 -14.59
N SER A 417 -23.74 25.52 -14.76
CA SER A 417 -23.71 26.18 -16.06
C SER A 417 -22.25 26.39 -16.50
N VAL A 418 -21.82 25.62 -17.49
CA VAL A 418 -20.49 25.73 -18.11
C VAL A 418 -20.52 26.70 -19.30
N SER A 419 -19.37 27.26 -19.66
CA SER A 419 -19.25 28.04 -20.89
C SER A 419 -19.17 27.11 -22.08
N ASN A 420 -19.76 27.51 -23.22
CA ASN A 420 -19.46 26.85 -24.50
C ASN A 420 -18.01 27.15 -24.87
N ILE A 421 -17.28 26.11 -25.23
CA ILE A 421 -15.88 26.16 -25.63
C ILE A 421 -15.84 25.93 -27.15
N ASP A 422 -15.24 26.86 -27.89
CA ASP A 422 -15.09 26.74 -29.36
C ASP A 422 -13.99 25.72 -29.73
N ASP A 423 -13.14 25.34 -28.77
CA ASP A 423 -12.07 24.35 -28.93
C ASP A 423 -12.59 22.92 -28.73
N SER A 424 -12.46 22.12 -29.79
CA SER A 424 -12.73 20.67 -29.79
C SER A 424 -11.51 19.89 -29.28
N PRO A 425 -11.69 18.70 -28.68
CA PRO A 425 -10.56 17.89 -28.23
C PRO A 425 -9.67 17.50 -29.39
N ASP A 426 -8.38 17.36 -29.12
CA ASP A 426 -7.47 16.71 -30.05
C ASP A 426 -7.98 15.29 -30.36
N PHE A 427 -7.96 14.91 -31.65
CA PHE A 427 -8.59 13.68 -32.15
C PHE A 427 -10.12 13.60 -31.92
N LEU A 428 -10.84 14.73 -31.98
CA LEU A 428 -12.32 14.85 -31.91
C LEU A 428 -13.10 13.63 -32.43
N SER A 429 -12.86 13.19 -33.68
CA SER A 429 -13.62 12.08 -34.29
C SER A 429 -13.42 10.73 -33.60
N GLU A 430 -12.28 10.53 -32.93
CA GLU A 430 -12.04 9.32 -32.15
C GLU A 430 -12.62 9.46 -30.73
N VAL A 431 -12.53 10.63 -30.11
CA VAL A 431 -13.14 10.94 -28.80
C VAL A 431 -14.66 10.88 -28.88
N SER A 432 -15.29 11.62 -29.79
CA SER A 432 -16.75 11.60 -30.00
C SER A 432 -17.20 10.19 -30.34
N GLY A 433 -16.52 9.53 -31.30
CA GLY A 433 -16.87 8.17 -31.71
C GLY A 433 -16.81 7.13 -30.57
N PHE A 434 -15.99 7.33 -29.54
CA PHE A 434 -16.02 6.45 -28.35
C PHE A 434 -17.31 6.63 -27.55
N PHE A 435 -17.75 7.87 -27.34
CA PHE A 435 -19.00 8.18 -26.64
C PHE A 435 -20.23 7.88 -27.50
N ASP A 436 -20.16 8.07 -28.82
CA ASP A 436 -21.19 7.68 -29.79
C ASP A 436 -21.44 6.17 -29.75
N ASP A 437 -20.37 5.36 -29.84
CA ASP A 437 -20.47 3.91 -29.78
C ASP A 437 -20.95 3.45 -28.38
N MET A 438 -20.51 4.09 -27.29
CA MET A 438 -21.02 3.79 -25.94
C MET A 438 -22.51 4.15 -25.80
N ALA A 439 -22.94 5.30 -26.35
CA ALA A 439 -24.32 5.75 -26.31
C ALA A 439 -25.26 4.82 -27.12
N GLU A 440 -24.88 4.46 -28.35
CA GLU A 440 -25.67 3.56 -29.20
C GLU A 440 -25.71 2.12 -28.65
N PHE A 441 -24.55 1.55 -28.33
CA PHE A 441 -24.43 0.10 -28.10
C PHE A 441 -24.42 -0.31 -26.62
N LYS A 442 -24.05 0.58 -25.69
CA LYS A 442 -24.07 0.27 -24.25
C LYS A 442 -25.27 0.86 -23.51
N LEU A 443 -25.70 2.06 -23.90
CA LEU A 443 -26.80 2.78 -23.23
C LEU A 443 -28.12 2.75 -24.02
N GLU A 444 -28.13 2.12 -25.21
CA GLU A 444 -29.27 2.01 -26.14
C GLU A 444 -29.90 3.36 -26.55
N GLN A 445 -29.16 4.47 -26.39
CA GLN A 445 -29.64 5.84 -26.55
C GLN A 445 -28.61 6.69 -27.32
N PRO A 446 -28.59 6.61 -28.66
CA PRO A 446 -27.59 7.30 -29.51
C PRO A 446 -27.80 8.82 -29.63
N ASN A 447 -28.88 9.37 -29.06
CA ASN A 447 -29.22 10.79 -29.21
C ASN A 447 -28.78 11.56 -27.97
N TYR A 448 -27.56 12.11 -28.00
CA TYR A 448 -27.02 13.00 -26.98
C TYR A 448 -26.28 14.17 -27.67
N ASP A 449 -26.05 15.26 -26.94
CA ASP A 449 -25.28 16.41 -27.44
C ASP A 449 -23.80 16.26 -27.06
N PHE A 450 -22.95 15.87 -28.03
CA PHE A 450 -21.52 15.69 -27.78
C PHE A 450 -20.81 17.01 -27.42
N ASP A 451 -21.16 18.13 -28.06
CA ASP A 451 -20.52 19.42 -27.77
C ASP A 451 -20.81 19.82 -26.32
N ARG A 452 -22.02 19.54 -25.84
CA ARG A 452 -22.43 19.74 -24.46
C ARG A 452 -21.71 18.79 -23.50
N LEU A 453 -21.66 17.48 -23.79
CA LEU A 453 -20.85 16.53 -23.01
C LEU A 453 -19.40 16.99 -22.89
N TRP A 454 -18.81 17.44 -24.00
CA TRP A 454 -17.44 17.95 -24.06
C TRP A 454 -17.26 19.22 -23.21
N ASN A 455 -18.14 20.22 -23.33
CA ASN A 455 -18.07 21.44 -22.51
C ASN A 455 -18.07 21.13 -21.00
N HIS A 456 -18.88 20.17 -20.55
CA HIS A 456 -18.92 19.76 -19.15
C HIS A 456 -17.70 18.95 -18.72
N LEU A 457 -17.19 18.06 -19.56
CA LEU A 457 -15.95 17.31 -19.30
C LEU A 457 -14.73 18.26 -19.26
N HIS A 458 -14.57 19.09 -20.28
CA HIS A 458 -13.50 20.09 -20.39
C HIS A 458 -13.53 21.09 -19.22
N ALA A 459 -14.72 21.52 -18.77
CA ALA A 459 -14.84 22.36 -17.59
C ALA A 459 -14.32 21.68 -16.31
N VAL A 460 -14.58 20.38 -16.15
CA VAL A 460 -14.00 19.58 -15.05
C VAL A 460 -12.49 19.45 -15.20
N LEU A 461 -11.98 19.06 -16.38
CA LEU A 461 -10.53 18.83 -16.59
C LEU A 461 -9.67 20.10 -16.48
N ASN A 462 -10.26 21.28 -16.66
CA ASN A 462 -9.63 22.59 -16.45
C ASN A 462 -9.45 22.98 -14.97
N GLU A 463 -9.89 22.15 -14.02
CA GLU A 463 -9.75 22.41 -12.59
C GLU A 463 -8.39 21.93 -12.06
N GLU A 464 -7.96 22.51 -10.95
CA GLU A 464 -6.74 22.06 -10.26
C GLU A 464 -6.99 20.68 -9.64
N HIS A 465 -6.30 19.67 -10.16
CA HIS A 465 -6.40 18.27 -9.76
C HIS A 465 -5.09 17.78 -9.15
N ASP A 466 -5.16 17.27 -7.91
CA ASP A 466 -4.00 16.70 -7.19
C ASP A 466 -3.74 15.22 -7.54
N SER A 467 -4.71 14.55 -8.15
CA SER A 467 -4.74 13.12 -8.37
C SER A 467 -5.80 12.72 -9.39
N PRO A 468 -5.69 11.54 -10.06
CA PRO A 468 -6.75 11.05 -10.93
C PRO A 468 -8.12 11.00 -10.24
N ILE A 469 -8.16 10.58 -8.96
CA ILE A 469 -9.42 10.47 -8.21
C ILE A 469 -10.08 11.83 -7.93
N SER A 470 -9.33 12.94 -7.89
CA SER A 470 -9.91 14.27 -7.72
C SER A 470 -10.83 14.69 -8.88
N VAL A 471 -10.60 14.17 -10.10
CA VAL A 471 -11.49 14.36 -11.26
C VAL A 471 -12.87 13.73 -10.99
N LEU A 472 -12.89 12.50 -10.47
CA LEU A 472 -14.14 11.80 -10.12
C LEU A 472 -14.87 12.51 -8.96
N ARG A 473 -14.12 12.96 -7.95
CA ARG A 473 -14.65 13.76 -6.83
C ARG A 473 -15.27 15.07 -7.32
N SER A 474 -14.66 15.79 -8.27
CA SER A 474 -15.25 17.02 -8.82
C SER A 474 -16.58 16.73 -9.52
N ILE A 475 -16.66 15.64 -10.29
CA ILE A 475 -17.92 15.23 -10.94
C ILE A 475 -18.99 14.84 -9.92
N GLU A 476 -18.65 14.06 -8.90
CA GLU A 476 -19.61 13.69 -7.86
C GLU A 476 -20.16 14.91 -7.12
N ASN A 477 -19.27 15.80 -6.66
CA ASN A 477 -19.64 17.03 -5.95
C ASN A 477 -20.51 18.00 -6.78
N LYS A 478 -20.46 17.93 -8.12
CA LYS A 478 -21.15 18.87 -9.03
C LYS A 478 -22.38 18.30 -9.71
N TYR A 479 -22.43 16.99 -9.90
CA TYR A 479 -23.44 16.33 -10.73
C TYR A 479 -24.18 15.20 -10.01
N ARG A 480 -23.84 14.89 -8.74
CA ARG A 480 -24.53 13.89 -7.90
C ARG A 480 -24.97 14.43 -6.51
N ALA A 481 -24.86 15.73 -6.27
CA ALA A 481 -25.22 16.42 -5.01
C ALA A 481 -26.73 16.61 -4.81
#